data_AF-A0A3L7Q8E0-F1
#
_entry.id   AF-A0A3L7Q8E0-F1
#
_cell.length_a   1.000
_cell.length_b   1.000
_cell.length_c   1.000
_cell.angle_alpha   90.00
_cell.angle_beta   90.00
_cell.angle_gamma   90.00
#
_symmetry.space_group_name_H-M   'P 1'
#
loop_
_entity.id
_entity.type
_entity.pdbx_description
1 polymer ?
#
loop_
_entity_poly.entity_id
_entity_poly.type
_entity_poly.pdbx_seq_one_letter_code
_entity_poly.pdbx_strand_id
1 'polypeptide(L)'
;MALDRAVLERQLGLAKTRLDKLSDSLKGQGTEEKALRKDPVWREARAEVRKITNRLNRAGDKEALTAEVAARKAAKEAGEGADE
;
A
#
# COMPACT_ATOMS: atom_id res chain seq x y z
N MET A 1 -0.47 2.97 16.65
CA MET A 1 -0.06 1.61 16.22
C MET A 1 0.05 1.60 14.71
N ALA A 2 1.18 1.16 14.15
CA ALA A 2 1.27 0.92 12.72
C ALA A 2 0.35 -0.27 12.39
N LEU A 3 -0.51 -0.13 11.37
CA LEU A 3 -1.29 -1.27 10.88
C LEU A 3 -0.32 -2.27 10.26
N ASP A 4 -0.51 -3.55 10.59
CA ASP A 4 0.25 -4.65 10.02
C ASP A 4 0.07 -4.70 8.48
N ARG A 5 1.13 -5.10 7.77
CA ARG A 5 1.17 -5.16 6.31
C ARG A 5 0.04 -6.03 5.76
N ALA A 6 -0.22 -7.18 6.38
CA ALA A 6 -1.32 -8.07 6.01
C ALA A 6 -2.69 -7.37 6.11
N VAL A 7 -2.87 -6.51 7.10
CA VAL A 7 -4.11 -5.73 7.27
C VAL A 7 -4.24 -4.68 6.17
N LEU A 8 -3.15 -3.98 5.82
CA LEU A 8 -3.12 -3.02 4.71
C LEU A 8 -3.38 -3.69 3.36
N GLU A 9 -2.85 -4.89 3.13
CA GLU A 9 -3.12 -5.69 1.93
C GLU A 9 -4.59 -6.09 1.82
N ARG A 10 -5.19 -6.56 2.92
CA ARG A 10 -6.63 -6.86 2.97
C ARG A 10 -7.48 -5.64 2.72
N GLN A 11 -7.15 -4.51 3.35
CA GLN A 11 -7.84 -3.23 3.12
C GLN A 11 -7.73 -2.77 1.67
N LEU A 12 -6.55 -2.93 1.05
CA LEU A 12 -6.34 -2.59 -0.35
C LEU A 12 -7.22 -3.45 -1.26
N GLY A 13 -7.31 -4.75 -1.00
CA GLY A 13 -8.20 -5.65 -1.74
C GLY A 13 -9.65 -5.19 -1.69
N LEU A 14 -10.17 -4.91 -0.48
CA LEU A 14 -11.53 -4.43 -0.29
C LEU A 14 -11.78 -3.08 -0.98
N ALA A 15 -10.83 -2.14 -0.86
CA ALA A 15 -10.94 -0.82 -1.49
C ALA A 15 -10.92 -0.90 -3.03
N LYS A 16 -10.10 -1.79 -3.61
CA LYS A 16 -10.10 -2.06 -5.05
C LYS A 16 -11.42 -2.66 -5.50
N THR A 17 -11.91 -3.71 -4.83
CA THR A 17 -13.22 -4.30 -5.15
C THR A 17 -14.36 -3.28 -5.07
N ARG A 18 -14.32 -2.36 -4.10
CA ARG A 18 -15.30 -1.27 -3.99
C ARG A 18 -15.21 -0.32 -5.18
N LEU A 19 -14.00 0.10 -5.56
CA LEU A 19 -13.77 0.98 -6.71
C LEU A 19 -14.23 0.33 -8.03
N ASP A 20 -13.96 -0.96 -8.20
CA ASP A 20 -14.35 -1.72 -9.39
C ASP A 20 -15.88 -1.80 -9.50
N LYS A 21 -16.58 -2.17 -8.41
CA LYS A 21 -18.05 -2.18 -8.35
C LYS A 21 -18.66 -0.81 -8.66
N LEU A 22 -18.09 0.27 -8.13
CA LEU A 22 -18.52 1.64 -8.43
C LEU A 22 -18.31 1.97 -9.91
N SER A 23 -17.16 1.59 -10.46
CA SER A 23 -16.84 1.81 -11.88
C SER A 23 -17.81 1.07 -12.79
N ASP A 24 -18.10 -0.20 -12.49
CA ASP A 24 -19.01 -1.04 -13.27
C ASP A 24 -20.45 -0.54 -13.16
N SER A 25 -20.89 -0.13 -11.97
CA SER A 25 -22.22 0.44 -11.77
C SER A 25 -22.41 1.74 -12.57
N LEU A 26 -21.42 2.65 -12.54
CA LEU A 26 -21.48 3.90 -13.28
C LEU A 26 -21.41 3.67 -14.81
N LYS A 27 -20.56 2.74 -15.26
CA LYS A 27 -20.51 2.33 -16.67
C LYS A 27 -21.84 1.72 -17.14
N GLY A 28 -22.48 0.89 -16.31
CA GLY A 28 -23.80 0.33 -16.58
C GLY A 28 -24.90 1.39 -16.72
N GLN A 29 -24.72 2.56 -16.11
CA GLN A 29 -25.60 3.73 -16.27
C GLN A 29 -25.26 4.58 -17.51
N GLY A 30 -24.32 4.14 -18.35
CA GLY A 30 -23.87 4.87 -19.54
C GLY A 30 -22.79 5.93 -19.25
N THR A 31 -22.18 5.93 -18.07
CA THR A 31 -21.11 6.86 -17.74
C THR A 31 -19.81 6.45 -18.42
N GLU A 32 -19.30 7.31 -19.30
CA GLU A 32 -17.99 7.11 -19.93
C GLU A 32 -16.84 7.20 -18.91
N GLU A 33 -15.71 6.57 -19.23
CA GLU A 33 -14.54 6.52 -18.34
C GLU A 33 -13.98 7.91 -17.97
N LYS A 34 -14.10 8.89 -18.87
CA LYS A 34 -13.72 10.28 -18.60
C LYS A 34 -14.65 10.94 -17.57
N ALA A 35 -15.93 10.56 -17.55
CA ALA A 35 -16.92 11.07 -16.62
C ALA A 35 -16.79 10.43 -15.23
N LEU A 36 -16.34 9.17 -15.13
CA LEU A 36 -16.00 8.53 -13.84
C LEU A 36 -15.04 9.38 -13.01
N ARG A 37 -14.05 10.00 -13.66
CA ARG A 37 -13.06 10.85 -12.99
C ARG A 37 -13.65 12.15 -12.43
N LYS A 38 -14.86 12.53 -12.85
CA LYS A 38 -15.58 13.70 -12.35
C LYS A 38 -16.54 13.33 -11.21
N ASP A 39 -16.92 12.07 -11.10
CA ASP A 39 -17.79 11.59 -10.03
C ASP A 39 -17.08 11.69 -8.66
N PRO A 40 -17.66 12.39 -7.67
CA PRO A 40 -17.01 12.60 -6.39
C PRO A 40 -16.83 11.30 -5.60
N VAL A 41 -17.81 10.40 -5.66
CA VAL A 41 -17.78 9.12 -4.92
C VAL A 41 -16.71 8.20 -5.48
N TRP A 42 -16.60 8.13 -6.82
CA TRP A 42 -15.55 7.38 -7.49
C TRP A 42 -14.17 7.95 -7.19
N ARG A 43 -14.03 9.28 -7.16
CA ARG A 43 -12.77 9.94 -6.80
C ARG A 43 -12.34 9.64 -5.36
N GLU A 44 -13.27 9.64 -4.42
CA GLU A 44 -13.01 9.28 -3.02
C GLU A 44 -12.56 7.83 -2.89
N ALA A 45 -13.27 6.89 -3.53
CA ALA A 45 -12.88 5.49 -3.55
C ALA A 45 -11.48 5.28 -4.17
N ARG A 46 -11.17 6.00 -5.26
CA ARG A 46 -9.83 5.98 -5.87
C ARG A 46 -8.76 6.59 -4.96
N ALA A 47 -9.08 7.66 -4.24
CA ALA A 47 -8.18 8.27 -3.28
C ALA A 47 -7.90 7.33 -2.09
N GLU A 48 -8.91 6.59 -1.63
CA GLU A 48 -8.78 5.56 -0.59
C GLU A 48 -7.80 4.46 -1.02
N VAL A 49 -7.98 3.91 -2.22
CA VAL A 49 -7.04 2.93 -2.81
C VAL A 49 -5.61 3.49 -2.81
N ARG A 50 -5.41 4.73 -3.29
CA ARG A 50 -4.09 5.36 -3.35
C ARG A 50 -3.48 5.56 -1.95
N LYS A 51 -4.30 5.95 -0.97
CA LYS A 51 -3.86 6.16 0.42
C LYS A 51 -3.38 4.85 1.05
N ILE A 52 -4.09 3.75 0.82
CA ILE A 52 -3.70 2.44 1.35
C ILE A 52 -2.43 1.94 0.66
N THR A 53 -2.33 2.05 -0.68
CA THR A 53 -1.11 1.70 -1.42
C THR A 53 0.11 2.48 -0.90
N ASN A 54 -0.02 3.79 -0.69
CA ASN A 54 1.07 4.60 -0.17
C ASN A 54 1.48 4.18 1.25
N ARG A 55 0.53 3.78 2.10
CA ARG A 55 0.83 3.26 3.44
C ARG A 55 1.57 1.93 3.37
N LEU A 56 1.17 1.05 2.45
CA LEU A 56 1.79 -0.25 2.23
C LEU A 56 3.23 -0.11 1.72
N ASN A 57 3.47 0.79 0.77
CA ASN A 57 4.83 1.09 0.29
C ASN A 57 5.72 1.58 1.44
N ARG A 58 5.22 2.51 2.27
CA ARG A 58 5.96 3.00 3.45
C ARG A 58 6.21 1.90 4.50
N ALA A 59 5.34 0.91 4.61
CA ALA A 59 5.57 -0.24 5.48
C ALA A 59 6.73 -1.10 4.92
N GLY A 60 6.71 -1.36 3.61
CA GLY A 60 7.81 -2.04 2.91
C GLY A 60 9.15 -1.30 3.02
N ASP A 61 9.17 0.03 2.87
CA ASP A 61 10.39 0.84 3.01
C ASP A 61 10.98 0.72 4.43
N LYS A 62 10.12 0.69 5.45
CA LYS A 62 10.55 0.50 6.84
C LYS A 62 11.10 -0.91 7.08
N GLU A 63 10.42 -1.93 6.55
CA GLU A 63 10.88 -3.33 6.62
C GLU A 63 12.28 -3.46 5.98
N ALA A 64 12.48 -2.86 4.81
CA ALA A 64 13.77 -2.84 4.12
C ALA A 64 14.86 -2.14 4.95
N LEU A 65 14.55 -0.96 5.52
CA LEU A 65 15.49 -0.24 6.39
C LEU A 65 15.85 -1.06 7.64
N THR A 66 14.87 -1.71 8.28
CA THR A 66 15.13 -2.56 9.46
C THR A 66 16.00 -3.75 9.12
N ALA A 67 15.80 -4.38 7.95
CA ALA A 67 16.63 -5.48 7.48
C ALA A 67 18.06 -5.00 7.18
N GLU A 68 18.22 -3.84 6.55
CA GLU A 68 19.54 -3.24 6.28
C GLU A 68 20.30 -2.92 7.57
N VAL A 69 19.63 -2.30 8.56
CA VAL A 69 20.23 -2.01 9.86
C VAL A 69 20.63 -3.29 10.59
N ALA A 70 19.79 -4.32 10.56
CA ALA A 70 20.10 -5.62 11.15
C ALA A 70 21.32 -6.28 10.46
N ALA A 71 21.38 -6.25 9.12
CA ALA A 71 22.51 -6.76 8.36
C ALA A 71 23.82 -6.01 8.68
N ARG A 72 23.76 -4.66 8.80
CA ARG A 72 24.92 -3.85 9.20
C ARG A 72 25.39 -4.15 10.62
N LYS A 73 24.47 -4.37 11.57
CA LYS A 73 24.81 -4.78 12.93
C LYS A 73 25.47 -6.16 12.96
N ALA A 74 24.88 -7.13 12.27
CA ALA A 74 25.44 -8.49 12.17
C ALA A 74 26.83 -8.49 11.50
N ALA A 75 27.03 -7.69 10.45
CA ALA A 75 28.34 -7.54 9.80
C ALA A 75 29.38 -6.88 10.72
N LYS A 76 28.97 -5.91 11.54
CA LYS A 76 29.84 -5.29 12.54
C LYS A 76 30.26 -6.30 13.61
N GLU A 77 29.29 -7.02 14.19
CA GLU A 77 29.55 -8.04 15.22
C GLU A 77 30.41 -9.20 14.68
N ALA A 78 30.22 -9.59 13.42
CA ALA A 78 31.06 -10.62 12.77
C ALA A 78 32.49 -10.13 12.47
N GLY A 79 32.70 -8.82 12.28
CA GLY A 79 34.03 -8.23 12.09
C GLY A 79 34.78 -7.95 13.40
N GLU A 80 34.06 -7.74 14.51
CA GLU A 80 34.63 -7.49 15.84
C GLU A 80 35.11 -8.77 16.55
N GLY A 81 34.74 -9.97 16.04
CA GLY A 81 35.15 -11.27 16.59
C GLY A 81 36.28 -11.98 15.84
N ALA A 82 36.93 -11.32 14.88
CA ALA A 82 38.03 -11.90 14.09
C ALA A 82 39.44 -11.50 14.59
N ASP A 83 39.51 -10.75 15.69
CA ASP A 83 40.74 -10.23 16.32
C ASP A 83 40.75 -10.64 17.81
N GLU A 84 40.76 -11.95 18.08
CA GLU A 84 41.10 -12.52 19.39
C GLU A 84 41.88 -13.83 19.22
#